data_AF-A0AAP0RAS5-F1
#
_entry.id   AF-A0AAP0RAS5-F1
#
_cell.length_a   1.000
_cell.length_b   1.000
_cell.length_c   1.000
_cell.angle_alpha   90.00
_cell.angle_beta   90.00
_cell.angle_gamma   90.00
#
_symmetry.space_group_name_H-M   'P 1'
#
loop_
_entity.id
_entity.type
_entity.pdbx_description
1 polymer ?
#
loop_
_entity_poly.entity_id
_entity_poly.type
_entity_poly.pdbx_seq_one_letter_code
_entity_poly.pdbx_strand_id
1 'polypeptide(L)'
;MTDMDASSKPPQISEMFQKFALAFRTKTFEFFADDENPAAAAATADEDSDGFTLLDSAEEIITGQRVVVIKPDQTRNLSQCTLQPRPPPPPPPPPQPQQQQQQQTVAKSATQIRPTNTLIADALISSIFATVSSFEASYLQLQTAHVPFIEENIKAADRAAVSHLQKLSEFKQFYRDFPKHNPDFSIGSCLEAQVEENQSKLRTLGTVSNRLQSEIDIKDGEVLTLRQELDKIQKTNTTLSKRLSQNPNPSSSPEVLLSVKVFDSVLHEACRSIHRFTKLLINLMNKAMWDLDLAANSVHPDVDYAKKGHNRYAFLSYVCLVMFRDFSSECFGLSRNEIACNGNGSNASKNGSLRQLVEHVLCNPMEVLSRNQDCDFLRFCEKKYQELIYPMESSIFSNLDRNEIVLNSWRSLSVFYESFVNMASSIWMLHKLAFSFDPVVEIFQVERGVEFSMVYMEDVTRRAMLLGRTRAKVGFTVVPGFKIGRTVIQSQVYLTGMKCTE
;
A
#
# COMPACT_ATOMS: atom_id res chain seq x y z
N MET A 1 25.37 35.89 -55.69
CA MET A 1 26.04 36.50 -54.53
C MET A 1 25.80 35.55 -53.37
N THR A 2 26.88 34.91 -52.95
CA THR A 2 27.00 33.84 -51.96
C THR A 2 26.49 34.26 -50.58
N ASP A 3 25.72 33.40 -49.92
CA ASP A 3 25.74 33.32 -48.45
C ASP A 3 25.59 31.87 -47.98
N MET A 4 26.45 31.54 -47.02
CA MET A 4 26.78 30.21 -46.54
C MET A 4 25.78 29.69 -45.50
N ASP A 5 25.43 28.42 -45.62
CA ASP A 5 24.85 27.62 -44.54
C ASP A 5 25.89 27.44 -43.42
N ALA A 6 25.69 28.13 -42.30
CA ALA A 6 26.45 27.91 -41.07
C ALA A 6 25.62 27.03 -40.12
N SER A 7 26.03 25.76 -40.03
CA SER A 7 25.60 24.79 -39.03
C SER A 7 25.78 25.35 -37.61
N SER A 8 24.69 25.73 -36.93
CA SER A 8 24.71 26.06 -35.50
C SER A 8 24.47 24.80 -34.67
N LYS A 9 25.57 24.18 -34.21
CA LYS A 9 25.53 23.15 -33.17
C LYS A 9 24.85 23.71 -31.90
N PRO A 10 23.95 22.96 -31.24
CA PRO A 10 23.38 23.37 -29.97
C PRO A 10 24.48 23.52 -28.89
N PRO A 11 24.31 24.41 -27.90
CA PRO A 11 25.34 24.70 -26.92
C PRO A 11 25.68 23.45 -26.10
N GLN A 12 26.98 23.22 -25.90
CA GLN A 12 27.60 22.10 -25.16
C GLN A 12 26.96 21.76 -23.79
N ILE A 13 26.25 22.71 -23.19
CA ILE A 13 25.56 22.57 -21.91
C ILE A 13 24.31 21.67 -22.05
N SER A 14 23.56 21.78 -23.15
CA SER A 14 22.41 20.90 -23.43
C SER A 14 22.84 19.44 -23.60
N GLU A 15 24.03 19.23 -24.17
CA GLU A 15 24.61 17.89 -24.36
C GLU A 15 25.11 17.30 -23.03
N MET A 16 25.64 18.15 -22.11
CA MET A 16 25.98 17.73 -20.75
C MET A 16 24.75 17.34 -19.93
N PHE A 17 23.67 18.11 -20.02
CA PHE A 17 22.42 17.78 -19.31
C PHE A 17 21.74 16.54 -19.89
N GLN A 18 21.79 16.32 -21.21
CA GLN A 18 21.33 15.06 -21.82
C GLN A 18 22.22 13.87 -21.43
N LYS A 19 23.54 14.02 -21.37
CA LYS A 19 24.45 12.96 -20.92
C LYS A 19 24.28 12.65 -19.44
N PHE A 20 24.00 13.66 -18.61
CA PHE A 20 23.70 13.48 -17.19
C PHE A 20 22.34 12.80 -16.98
N ALA A 21 21.29 13.22 -17.69
CA ALA A 21 19.98 12.59 -17.66
C ALA A 21 20.02 11.15 -18.20
N LEU A 22 20.80 10.89 -19.23
CA LEU A 22 21.02 9.55 -19.78
C LEU A 22 21.81 8.68 -18.79
N ALA A 23 22.91 9.17 -18.21
CA ALA A 23 23.69 8.44 -17.20
C ALA A 23 22.87 8.11 -15.95
N PHE A 24 22.00 9.03 -15.52
CA PHE A 24 21.09 8.78 -14.40
C PHE A 24 20.01 7.74 -14.76
N ARG A 25 19.49 7.78 -16.00
CA ARG A 25 18.50 6.82 -16.50
C ARG A 25 19.11 5.42 -16.69
N THR A 26 20.33 5.30 -17.23
CA THR A 26 21.01 4.01 -17.43
C THR A 26 21.43 3.38 -16.10
N LYS A 27 21.92 4.19 -15.14
CA LYS A 27 22.35 3.70 -13.82
C LYS A 27 21.17 3.32 -12.90
N THR A 28 19.98 3.84 -13.18
CA THR A 28 18.73 3.40 -12.53
C THR A 28 18.18 2.11 -13.17
N PHE A 29 18.55 1.81 -14.42
CA PHE A 29 18.15 0.60 -15.14
C PHE A 29 19.09 -0.59 -14.85
N GLU A 30 20.39 -0.35 -14.66
CA GLU A 30 21.37 -1.38 -14.26
C GLU A 30 21.19 -1.90 -12.83
N PHE A 31 20.40 -1.23 -11.98
CA PHE A 31 20.11 -1.74 -10.63
C PHE A 31 18.95 -2.77 -10.61
N PHE A 32 18.29 -2.99 -11.76
CA PHE A 32 17.13 -3.88 -11.89
C PHE A 32 17.23 -4.86 -13.07
N ALA A 33 18.39 -5.00 -13.71
CA ALA A 33 18.54 -5.82 -14.92
C ALA A 33 19.86 -6.61 -14.92
N ASP A 34 19.91 -7.68 -14.11
CA ASP A 34 20.68 -8.90 -14.30
C ASP A 34 19.72 -9.99 -13.76
N ASP A 35 19.21 -11.00 -14.45
CA ASP A 35 19.66 -11.79 -15.59
C ASP A 35 18.46 -12.11 -16.49
N GLU A 36 18.56 -11.94 -17.82
CA GLU A 36 18.01 -12.90 -18.78
C GLU A 36 18.77 -12.82 -20.11
N ASN A 37 19.28 -13.98 -20.53
CA ASN A 37 20.08 -14.19 -21.73
C ASN A 37 19.14 -14.30 -22.97
N PRO A 38 19.35 -13.56 -24.07
CA PRO A 38 18.41 -13.52 -25.18
C PRO A 38 18.77 -14.54 -26.27
N ALA A 39 18.22 -15.74 -26.20
CA ALA A 39 18.33 -16.71 -27.28
C ALA A 39 17.17 -17.72 -27.32
N ALA A 40 15.95 -17.26 -27.60
CA ALA A 40 14.86 -18.07 -28.18
C ALA A 40 13.64 -17.21 -28.51
N ALA A 41 13.76 -16.32 -29.49
CA ALA A 41 12.62 -15.64 -30.10
C ALA A 41 12.59 -15.96 -31.59
N ALA A 42 12.03 -17.13 -31.93
CA ALA A 42 11.49 -17.41 -33.26
C ALA A 42 10.53 -18.61 -33.16
N ALA A 43 9.31 -18.41 -33.66
CA ALA A 43 8.19 -19.35 -33.75
C ALA A 43 7.32 -19.48 -32.47
N THR A 44 6.20 -18.77 -32.42
CA THR A 44 4.90 -19.24 -32.95
C THR A 44 3.89 -18.10 -32.84
N ALA A 45 3.36 -17.68 -33.98
CA ALA A 45 2.21 -16.81 -34.10
C ALA A 45 0.92 -17.65 -34.00
N ASP A 46 -0.13 -16.99 -33.52
CA ASP A 46 -1.55 -17.34 -33.60
C ASP A 46 -2.07 -18.56 -32.81
N GLU A 47 -2.71 -18.27 -31.67
CA GLU A 47 -4.11 -18.63 -31.33
C GLU A 47 -4.32 -18.38 -29.83
N ASP A 48 -4.93 -17.25 -29.46
CA ASP A 48 -5.62 -17.13 -28.17
C ASP A 48 -6.59 -15.93 -28.22
N SER A 49 -7.79 -16.21 -28.72
CA SER A 49 -8.96 -15.32 -28.62
C SER A 49 -9.88 -15.83 -27.51
N ASP A 50 -9.96 -15.03 -26.44
CA ASP A 50 -11.07 -14.88 -25.50
C ASP A 50 -11.83 -16.12 -24.97
N GLY A 51 -11.27 -16.77 -23.95
CA GLY A 51 -11.95 -17.77 -23.12
C GLY A 51 -12.48 -17.28 -21.76
N PHE A 52 -12.17 -16.04 -21.35
CA PHE A 52 -12.49 -15.51 -20.00
C PHE A 52 -13.68 -14.54 -19.94
N THR A 53 -14.22 -14.11 -21.08
CA THR A 53 -15.33 -13.16 -21.19
C THR A 53 -16.67 -13.69 -20.65
N LEU A 54 -16.83 -15.00 -20.48
CA LEU A 54 -18.06 -15.61 -19.95
C LEU A 54 -18.30 -15.38 -18.46
N LEU A 55 -17.33 -14.84 -17.71
CA LEU A 55 -17.48 -14.51 -16.30
C LEU A 55 -17.63 -12.99 -16.03
N ASP A 56 -17.61 -12.16 -17.08
CA ASP A 56 -17.27 -10.74 -16.94
C ASP A 56 -18.36 -9.75 -17.38
N SER A 57 -19.56 -10.21 -17.74
CA SER A 57 -20.62 -9.32 -18.26
C SER A 57 -21.35 -8.46 -17.22
N ALA A 58 -20.72 -8.13 -16.09
CA ALA A 58 -21.30 -7.21 -15.11
C ALA A 58 -20.23 -6.50 -14.25
N GLU A 59 -19.30 -5.79 -14.87
CA GLU A 59 -18.40 -4.89 -14.12
C GLU A 59 -18.36 -3.49 -14.77
N GLU A 60 -19.11 -2.57 -14.14
CA GLU A 60 -19.04 -1.15 -14.37
C GLU A 60 -17.85 -0.57 -13.57
N ILE A 61 -17.11 0.31 -14.23
CA ILE A 61 -15.78 0.82 -13.88
C ILE A 61 -15.80 1.63 -12.57
N ILE A 62 -14.89 1.31 -11.64
CA ILE A 62 -14.39 2.28 -10.65
C ILE A 62 -12.87 2.17 -10.53
N THR A 63 -12.21 3.28 -10.85
CA THR A 63 -10.77 3.55 -10.77
C THR A 63 -10.27 3.67 -9.33
N GLY A 64 -9.08 3.14 -9.01
CA GLY A 64 -8.39 3.48 -7.76
C GLY A 64 -7.11 2.69 -7.47
N GLN A 65 -5.96 3.24 -7.87
CA GLN A 65 -4.62 2.79 -7.44
C GLN A 65 -4.41 2.99 -5.94
N ARG A 66 -3.78 2.02 -5.26
CA ARG A 66 -3.38 2.09 -3.84
C ARG A 66 -1.88 2.41 -3.73
N VAL A 67 -1.55 3.45 -2.96
CA VAL A 67 -0.20 3.78 -2.50
C VAL A 67 -0.01 3.19 -1.10
N VAL A 68 1.08 2.46 -0.89
CA VAL A 68 1.45 1.85 0.39
C VAL A 68 2.22 2.88 1.22
N VAL A 69 1.69 3.22 2.40
CA VAL A 69 2.38 4.02 3.41
C VAL A 69 2.83 3.09 4.53
N ILE A 70 4.14 2.97 4.71
CA ILE A 70 4.77 2.30 5.84
C ILE A 70 4.80 3.30 7.01
N LYS A 71 4.15 2.95 8.13
CA LYS A 71 4.25 3.70 9.39
C LYS A 71 5.63 3.47 10.04
N PRO A 72 6.29 4.50 10.59
CA PRO A 72 7.32 4.30 11.60
C PRO A 72 6.70 4.12 12.99
N ASP A 73 7.42 3.35 13.82
CA ASP A 73 7.05 2.87 15.14
C ASP A 73 6.70 3.94 16.18
N GLN A 74 5.87 3.49 17.14
CA GLN A 74 5.44 4.21 18.33
C GLN A 74 6.59 4.40 19.33
N THR A 75 6.80 5.64 19.74
CA THR A 75 7.68 6.03 20.84
C THR A 75 7.13 5.51 22.17
N ARG A 76 7.96 4.77 22.91
CA ARG A 76 7.68 4.36 24.29
C ARG A 76 7.64 5.57 25.22
N ASN A 77 6.59 5.56 26.06
CA ASN A 77 6.34 6.36 27.24
C ASN A 77 7.58 6.78 28.05
N LEU A 78 7.68 8.08 28.33
CA LEU A 78 8.24 8.65 29.55
C LEU A 78 7.37 9.85 29.95
N SER A 79 6.27 9.56 30.65
CA SER A 79 5.50 10.57 31.38
C SER A 79 5.81 10.42 32.86
N GLN A 80 6.42 11.46 33.46
CA GLN A 80 6.12 12.05 34.77
C GLN A 80 7.34 12.82 35.27
N CYS A 81 7.25 14.15 35.30
CA CYS A 81 7.63 14.90 36.50
C CYS A 81 7.12 16.34 36.45
N THR A 82 6.53 16.70 37.57
CA THR A 82 5.69 17.85 37.91
C THR A 82 6.48 19.17 37.92
N LEU A 83 5.83 20.26 37.51
CA LEU A 83 6.33 21.62 37.64
C LEU A 83 6.39 22.05 39.12
N GLN A 84 7.55 22.51 39.58
CA GLN A 84 7.71 23.39 40.75
C GLN A 84 8.57 24.62 40.41
N PRO A 85 8.31 25.80 40.99
CA PRO A 85 9.00 27.05 40.66
C PRO A 85 10.40 27.14 41.28
N ARG A 86 11.35 27.75 40.57
CA ARG A 86 12.75 27.95 40.97
C ARG A 86 12.90 29.22 41.86
N PRO A 87 13.71 29.21 42.94
CA PRO A 87 14.02 30.40 43.73
C PRO A 87 15.07 31.31 43.04
N PRO A 88 15.16 32.61 43.42
CA PRO A 88 16.01 33.60 42.76
C PRO A 88 17.51 33.46 43.09
N PRO A 89 18.42 34.02 42.27
CA PRO A 89 19.86 33.86 42.43
C PRO A 89 20.45 34.75 43.55
N PRO A 90 21.57 34.34 44.19
CA PRO A 90 22.28 35.13 45.20
C PRO A 90 23.18 36.23 44.60
N PRO A 91 23.55 37.27 45.39
CA PRO A 91 24.27 38.46 44.93
C PRO A 91 25.80 38.25 44.79
N PRO A 92 26.51 39.14 44.08
CA PRO A 92 27.95 39.02 43.83
C PRO A 92 28.82 39.45 45.02
N PRO A 93 30.03 38.89 45.19
CA PRO A 93 30.99 39.32 46.21
C PRO A 93 31.81 40.58 45.80
N PRO A 94 32.40 41.30 46.79
CA PRO A 94 32.93 42.66 46.62
C PRO A 94 34.38 42.75 46.08
N PRO A 95 34.86 43.93 45.67
CA PRO A 95 36.16 44.11 45.02
C PRO A 95 37.29 44.57 45.97
N GLN A 96 38.56 44.24 45.62
CA GLN A 96 39.83 45.03 45.77
C GLN A 96 41.09 44.12 45.91
N PRO A 97 42.35 44.60 45.72
CA PRO A 97 42.89 45.75 44.97
C PRO A 97 44.10 45.41 44.05
N GLN A 98 44.61 46.44 43.34
CA GLN A 98 45.68 46.40 42.32
C GLN A 98 47.14 46.51 42.85
N GLN A 99 48.11 46.27 41.93
CA GLN A 99 49.54 46.69 41.85
C GLN A 99 50.57 45.65 42.35
N GLN A 100 51.76 45.40 41.75
CA GLN A 100 52.66 46.21 40.90
C GLN A 100 53.71 45.30 40.16
N GLN A 101 54.47 45.92 39.25
CA GLN A 101 55.43 45.41 38.24
C GLN A 101 56.66 44.61 38.73
N GLN A 102 57.27 43.81 37.83
CA GLN A 102 58.71 43.95 37.50
C GLN A 102 59.15 43.26 36.19
N GLN A 103 60.02 43.96 35.45
CA GLN A 103 60.68 43.59 34.21
C GLN A 103 61.75 42.51 34.41
N GLN A 104 61.96 41.66 33.40
CA GLN A 104 63.31 41.18 33.10
C GLN A 104 63.52 40.88 31.61
N THR A 105 64.50 41.57 31.05
CA THR A 105 65.09 41.46 29.73
C THR A 105 65.91 40.18 29.58
N VAL A 106 65.76 39.45 28.46
CA VAL A 106 66.84 38.63 27.87
C VAL A 106 66.79 38.79 26.35
N ALA A 107 67.87 39.33 25.79
CA ALA A 107 68.11 39.47 24.37
C ALA A 107 68.44 38.11 23.73
N LYS A 108 67.81 37.79 22.58
CA LYS A 108 68.35 36.88 21.57
C LYS A 108 68.07 37.41 20.16
N SER A 109 69.14 37.95 19.57
CA SER A 109 69.53 37.96 18.16
C SER A 109 68.45 37.74 17.08
N ALA A 110 68.11 38.84 16.41
CA ALA A 110 67.88 39.01 14.98
C ALA A 110 67.54 37.77 14.11
N THR A 111 66.29 37.72 13.66
CA THR A 111 65.98 37.62 12.22
C THR A 111 64.72 38.44 11.96
N GLN A 112 64.87 39.72 11.62
CA GLN A 112 63.77 40.56 11.16
C GLN A 112 63.37 40.11 9.75
N ILE A 113 62.44 39.16 9.63
CA ILE A 113 61.70 38.89 8.39
C ILE A 113 60.22 38.67 8.74
N ARG A 114 59.39 39.64 8.35
CA ARG A 114 57.93 39.56 8.04
C ARG A 114 56.87 39.42 9.15
N PRO A 115 56.59 40.45 9.97
CA PRO A 115 55.27 40.62 10.62
C PRO A 115 54.19 41.15 9.65
N THR A 116 54.57 41.92 8.63
CA THR A 116 53.65 42.51 7.64
C THR A 116 53.01 41.47 6.73
N ASN A 117 53.73 40.41 6.36
CA ASN A 117 53.15 39.36 5.51
C ASN A 117 52.08 38.53 6.22
N THR A 118 52.17 38.36 7.54
CA THR A 118 51.16 37.61 8.31
C THR A 118 49.85 38.38 8.37
N LEU A 119 49.90 39.70 8.65
CA LEU A 119 48.70 40.55 8.67
C LEU A 119 48.05 40.68 7.28
N ILE A 120 48.87 40.81 6.23
CA ILE A 120 48.39 40.82 4.83
C ILE A 120 47.78 39.48 4.45
N ALA A 121 48.38 38.36 4.88
CA ALA A 121 47.85 37.02 4.65
C ALA A 121 46.52 36.81 5.39
N ASP A 122 46.41 37.22 6.65
CA ASP A 122 45.19 37.08 7.45
C ASP A 122 44.03 37.91 6.89
N ALA A 123 44.32 39.13 6.41
CA ALA A 123 43.33 39.98 5.77
C ALA A 123 42.90 39.44 4.39
N LEU A 124 43.83 38.85 3.63
CA LEU A 124 43.53 38.18 2.36
C LEU A 124 42.67 36.92 2.58
N ILE A 125 43.03 36.08 3.54
CA ILE A 125 42.26 34.87 3.91
C ILE A 125 40.84 35.27 4.31
N SER A 126 40.70 36.28 5.17
CA SER A 126 39.38 36.77 5.62
C SER A 126 38.56 37.32 4.45
N SER A 127 39.18 38.06 3.53
CA SER A 127 38.52 38.58 2.33
C SER A 127 38.05 37.47 1.37
N ILE A 128 38.81 36.37 1.28
CA ILE A 128 38.42 35.18 0.51
C ILE A 128 37.19 34.52 1.16
N PHE A 129 37.21 34.27 2.47
CA PHE A 129 36.07 33.66 3.17
C PHE A 129 34.80 34.51 3.07
N ALA A 130 34.93 35.84 3.18
CA ALA A 130 33.85 36.78 2.95
C ALA A 130 33.27 36.65 1.54
N THR A 131 34.14 36.63 0.52
CA THR A 131 33.72 36.53 -0.89
C THR A 131 33.10 35.17 -1.21
N VAL A 132 33.64 34.08 -0.66
CA VAL A 132 33.03 32.74 -0.78
C VAL A 132 31.65 32.70 -0.13
N SER A 133 31.49 33.29 1.04
CA SER A 133 30.20 33.34 1.73
C SER A 133 29.18 34.22 0.98
N SER A 134 29.62 35.33 0.39
CA SER A 134 28.80 36.18 -0.48
C SER A 134 28.39 35.48 -1.78
N PHE A 135 29.30 34.68 -2.36
CA PHE A 135 28.98 33.80 -3.49
C PHE A 135 27.94 32.75 -3.11
N GLU A 136 28.11 32.05 -1.99
CA GLU A 136 27.17 31.04 -1.50
C GLU A 136 25.77 31.62 -1.30
N ALA A 137 25.67 32.79 -0.67
CA ALA A 137 24.40 33.49 -0.48
C ALA A 137 23.73 33.86 -1.83
N SER A 138 24.50 34.36 -2.78
CA SER A 138 24.00 34.73 -4.12
C SER A 138 23.58 33.50 -4.93
N TYR A 139 24.31 32.40 -4.80
CA TYR A 139 23.99 31.12 -5.45
C TYR A 139 22.72 30.50 -4.87
N LEU A 140 22.53 30.58 -3.54
CA LEU A 140 21.28 30.14 -2.92
C LEU A 140 20.09 31.01 -3.38
N GLN A 141 20.26 32.33 -3.49
CA GLN A 141 19.23 33.21 -4.05
C GLN A 141 18.88 32.87 -5.49
N LEU A 142 19.86 32.47 -6.29
CA LEU A 142 19.63 31.99 -7.65
C LEU A 142 18.78 30.71 -7.63
N GLN A 143 19.11 29.76 -6.75
CA GLN A 143 18.35 28.52 -6.59
C GLN A 143 16.91 28.76 -6.14
N THR A 144 16.69 29.66 -5.17
CA THR A 144 15.34 29.96 -4.66
C THR A 144 14.51 30.80 -5.63
N ALA A 145 15.13 31.65 -6.46
CA ALA A 145 14.43 32.44 -7.47
C ALA A 145 13.81 31.61 -8.61
N HIS A 146 14.08 30.31 -8.68
CA HIS A 146 13.41 29.41 -9.62
C HIS A 146 11.96 29.09 -9.24
N VAL A 147 11.59 29.24 -7.96
CA VAL A 147 10.24 28.93 -7.47
C VAL A 147 9.83 29.95 -6.40
N PRO A 148 9.00 30.96 -6.73
CA PRO A 148 8.38 31.24 -8.02
C PRO A 148 9.36 31.85 -9.04
N PHE A 149 9.23 31.51 -10.32
CA PHE A 149 10.09 32.01 -11.39
C PHE A 149 9.90 33.52 -11.61
N ILE A 150 10.89 34.32 -11.20
CA ILE A 150 10.92 35.77 -11.42
C ILE A 150 12.23 36.11 -12.14
N GLU A 151 12.13 36.47 -13.42
CA GLU A 151 13.28 36.69 -14.31
C GLU A 151 14.27 37.74 -13.77
N GLU A 152 13.76 38.82 -13.17
CA GLU A 152 14.59 39.89 -12.59
C GLU A 152 15.44 39.38 -11.41
N ASN A 153 14.85 38.57 -10.53
CA ASN A 153 15.53 38.00 -9.37
C ASN A 153 16.63 37.02 -9.79
N ILE A 154 16.35 36.19 -10.80
CA ILE A 154 17.33 35.25 -11.38
C ILE A 154 18.50 36.02 -11.99
N LYS A 155 18.23 37.05 -12.81
CA LYS A 155 19.28 37.88 -13.43
C LYS A 155 20.12 38.64 -12.39
N ALA A 156 19.49 39.13 -11.33
CA ALA A 156 20.19 39.83 -10.26
C ALA A 156 21.11 38.89 -9.46
N ALA A 157 20.60 37.71 -9.08
CA ALA A 157 21.36 36.70 -8.34
C ALA A 157 22.50 36.10 -9.19
N ASP A 158 22.27 35.83 -10.48
CA ASP A 158 23.29 35.37 -11.42
C ASP A 158 24.42 36.40 -11.56
N ARG A 159 24.08 37.67 -11.79
CA ARG A 159 25.06 38.76 -11.88
C ARG A 159 25.90 38.88 -10.61
N ALA A 160 25.28 38.78 -9.43
CA ALA A 160 25.98 38.81 -8.15
C ALA A 160 26.92 37.62 -7.97
N ALA A 161 26.46 36.40 -8.29
CA ALA A 161 27.28 35.20 -8.23
C ALA A 161 28.49 35.27 -9.16
N VAL A 162 28.31 35.73 -10.41
CA VAL A 162 29.39 35.93 -11.38
C VAL A 162 30.38 36.98 -10.88
N SER A 163 29.91 38.09 -10.30
CA SER A 163 30.78 39.13 -9.73
C SER A 163 31.65 38.60 -8.58
N HIS A 164 31.10 37.76 -7.70
CA HIS A 164 31.88 37.13 -6.63
C HIS A 164 32.90 36.11 -7.16
N LEU A 165 32.58 35.36 -8.21
CA LEU A 165 33.55 34.48 -8.89
C LEU A 165 34.68 35.28 -9.55
N GLN A 166 34.38 36.43 -10.15
CA GLN A 166 35.38 37.34 -10.70
C GLN A 166 36.33 37.84 -9.59
N LYS A 167 35.79 38.29 -8.45
CA LYS A 167 36.59 38.72 -7.29
C LYS A 167 37.48 37.59 -6.73
N LEU A 168 36.99 36.34 -6.71
CA LEU A 168 37.82 35.17 -6.37
C LEU A 168 38.95 34.92 -7.38
N SER A 169 38.69 35.17 -8.67
CA SER A 169 39.72 35.08 -9.71
C SER A 169 40.80 36.16 -9.53
N GLU A 170 40.42 37.37 -9.15
CA GLU A 170 41.37 38.44 -8.81
C GLU A 170 42.27 38.06 -7.63
N PHE A 171 41.70 37.50 -6.55
CA PHE A 171 42.50 37.00 -5.43
C PHE A 171 43.47 35.88 -5.84
N LYS A 172 43.05 34.99 -6.75
CA LYS A 172 43.91 33.94 -7.31
C LYS A 172 45.07 34.51 -8.12
N GLN A 173 44.81 35.52 -8.96
CA GLN A 173 45.85 36.21 -9.74
C GLN A 173 46.82 36.97 -8.83
N PHE A 174 46.28 37.69 -7.84
CA PHE A 174 47.07 38.38 -6.83
C PHE A 174 48.02 37.42 -6.10
N TYR A 175 47.53 36.25 -5.66
CA TYR A 175 48.38 35.25 -5.01
C TYR A 175 49.48 34.69 -5.94
N ARG A 176 49.20 34.56 -7.25
CA ARG A 176 50.19 34.12 -8.25
C ARG A 176 51.29 35.15 -8.48
N ASP A 177 50.94 36.43 -8.46
CA ASP A 177 51.83 37.55 -8.76
C ASP A 177 52.51 38.15 -7.52
N PHE A 178 52.08 37.75 -6.32
CA PHE A 178 52.63 38.14 -5.02
C PHE A 178 54.17 38.09 -4.88
N PRO A 179 54.90 37.12 -5.49
CA PRO A 179 56.37 37.10 -5.41
C PRO A 179 57.08 38.18 -6.23
N LYS A 180 56.40 38.89 -7.13
CA LYS A 180 57.03 39.70 -8.20
C LYS A 180 56.94 41.21 -8.02
N HIS A 181 56.08 41.74 -7.14
CA HIS A 181 55.91 43.19 -6.96
C HIS A 181 55.55 43.58 -5.51
N ASN A 182 55.89 44.82 -5.13
CA ASN A 182 55.40 45.46 -3.90
C ASN A 182 53.91 45.80 -4.10
N PRO A 183 52.99 45.37 -3.22
CA PRO A 183 51.57 45.43 -3.53
C PRO A 183 50.95 46.78 -3.12
N ASP A 184 50.53 47.59 -4.10
CA ASP A 184 49.50 48.63 -3.94
C ASP A 184 48.10 47.99 -4.04
N PHE A 185 47.86 46.92 -3.29
CA PHE A 185 46.54 46.30 -3.20
C PHE A 185 45.90 46.77 -1.90
N SER A 186 44.83 47.55 -1.99
CA SER A 186 44.04 47.99 -0.84
C SER A 186 43.23 46.79 -0.32
N ILE A 187 43.90 45.90 0.41
CA ILE A 187 43.24 44.81 1.15
C ILE A 187 42.52 45.49 2.32
N GLY A 188 41.18 45.40 2.32
CA GLY A 188 40.34 45.90 3.40
C GLY A 188 40.69 45.28 4.76
N SER A 189 40.13 45.83 5.83
CA SER A 189 40.40 45.33 7.18
C SER A 189 39.93 43.88 7.35
N CYS A 190 40.71 43.04 8.02
CA CYS A 190 40.34 41.66 8.39
C CYS A 190 38.97 41.60 9.12
N LEU A 191 38.72 42.56 10.02
CA LEU A 191 37.45 42.67 10.74
C LEU A 191 36.27 43.02 9.83
N GLU A 192 36.50 43.85 8.81
CA GLU A 192 35.47 44.24 7.85
C GLU A 192 35.07 43.05 6.97
N ALA A 193 36.04 42.28 6.50
CA ALA A 193 35.78 41.03 5.78
C ALA A 193 35.02 40.01 6.64
N GLN A 194 35.37 39.88 7.91
CA GLN A 194 34.64 38.99 8.82
C GLN A 194 33.19 39.44 9.06
N VAL A 195 32.93 40.75 9.10
CA VAL A 195 31.56 41.28 9.18
C VAL A 195 30.79 40.98 7.89
N GLU A 196 31.40 41.18 6.72
CA GLU A 196 30.80 40.85 5.43
C GLU A 196 30.46 39.35 5.33
N GLU A 197 31.37 38.48 5.78
CA GLU A 197 31.16 37.03 5.86
C GLU A 197 29.94 36.68 6.72
N ASN A 198 29.86 37.23 7.93
CA ASN A 198 28.75 36.99 8.85
C ASN A 198 27.42 37.53 8.32
N GLN A 199 27.43 38.69 7.65
CA GLN A 199 26.24 39.23 6.97
C GLN A 199 25.77 38.31 5.85
N SER A 200 26.69 37.77 5.05
CA SER A 200 26.36 36.81 3.99
C SER A 200 25.77 35.52 4.56
N LYS A 201 26.36 34.97 5.63
CA LYS A 201 25.80 33.81 6.35
C LYS A 201 24.40 34.09 6.90
N LEU A 202 24.19 35.27 7.48
CA LEU A 202 22.87 35.66 7.99
C LEU A 202 21.83 35.77 6.87
N ARG A 203 22.21 36.29 5.70
CA ARG A 203 21.34 36.30 4.50
C ARG A 203 20.96 34.90 4.04
N THR A 204 21.92 33.97 4.03
CA THR A 204 21.67 32.55 3.69
C THR A 204 20.66 31.94 4.66
N LEU A 205 20.91 32.07 5.97
CA LEU A 205 20.01 31.56 7.00
C LEU A 205 18.62 32.19 6.93
N GLY A 206 18.54 33.51 6.71
CA GLY A 206 17.27 34.21 6.53
C GLY A 206 16.49 33.71 5.31
N THR A 207 17.17 33.43 4.19
CA THR A 207 16.55 32.89 2.98
C THR A 207 15.97 31.49 3.22
N VAL A 208 16.72 30.60 3.87
CA VAL A 208 16.25 29.25 4.22
C VAL A 208 15.09 29.32 5.22
N SER A 209 15.19 30.19 6.24
CA SER A 209 14.14 30.37 7.24
C SER A 209 12.83 30.85 6.63
N ASN A 210 12.87 31.85 5.74
CA ASN A 210 11.68 32.37 5.08
C ASN A 210 11.02 31.30 4.19
N ARG A 211 11.83 30.50 3.49
CA ARG A 211 11.32 29.37 2.70
C ARG A 211 10.63 28.33 3.58
N LEU A 212 11.27 27.87 4.65
CA LEU A 212 10.68 26.89 5.56
C LEU A 212 9.40 27.42 6.20
N GLN A 213 9.36 28.71 6.57
CA GLN A 213 8.15 29.33 7.08
C GLN A 213 7.02 29.29 6.05
N SER A 214 7.29 29.61 4.78
CA SER A 214 6.27 29.51 3.73
C SER A 214 5.79 28.08 3.48
N GLU A 215 6.68 27.09 3.56
CA GLU A 215 6.31 25.67 3.44
C GLU A 215 5.41 25.22 4.62
N ILE A 216 5.70 25.70 5.84
CA ILE A 216 4.86 25.47 7.03
C ILE A 216 3.48 26.11 6.82
N ASP A 217 3.41 27.37 6.40
CA ASP A 217 2.14 28.08 6.22
C ASP A 217 1.25 27.39 5.17
N ILE A 218 1.85 26.91 4.07
CA ILE A 218 1.14 26.12 3.04
C ILE A 218 0.59 24.83 3.64
N LYS A 219 1.43 24.09 4.39
CA LYS A 219 1.03 22.82 5.01
C LYS A 219 -0.03 23.01 6.09
N ASP A 220 0.04 24.08 6.87
CA ASP A 220 -0.99 24.42 7.85
C ASP A 220 -2.33 24.76 7.16
N GLY A 221 -2.28 25.41 5.99
CA GLY A 221 -3.44 25.60 5.13
C GLY A 221 -4.06 24.28 4.67
N GLU A 222 -3.24 23.36 4.15
CA GLU A 222 -3.69 22.01 3.75
C GLU A 222 -4.32 21.26 4.94
N VAL A 223 -3.68 21.27 6.11
CA VAL A 223 -4.19 20.63 7.33
C VAL A 223 -5.53 21.23 7.74
N LEU A 224 -5.69 22.55 7.65
CA LEU A 224 -6.94 23.22 7.97
C LEU A 224 -8.07 22.80 7.01
N THR A 225 -7.80 22.70 5.71
CA THR A 225 -8.79 22.21 4.73
C THR A 225 -9.20 20.76 5.00
N LEU A 226 -8.24 19.87 5.28
CA LEU A 226 -8.51 18.47 5.61
C LEU A 226 -9.32 18.32 6.92
N ARG A 227 -9.03 19.15 7.93
CA ARG A 227 -9.81 19.16 9.18
C ARG A 227 -11.25 19.59 8.94
N GLN A 228 -11.49 20.60 8.10
CA GLN A 228 -12.84 21.02 7.72
C GLN A 228 -13.60 19.92 6.97
N GLU A 229 -12.93 19.19 6.09
CA GLU A 229 -13.52 18.05 5.38
C GLU A 229 -13.87 16.91 6.34
N LEU A 230 -12.96 16.57 7.26
CA LEU A 230 -13.21 15.59 8.31
C LEU A 230 -14.42 15.97 9.17
N ASP A 231 -14.50 17.23 9.61
CA ASP A 231 -15.64 17.75 10.37
C ASP A 231 -16.95 17.65 9.59
N LYS A 232 -16.92 17.92 8.27
CA LYS A 232 -18.07 17.77 7.38
C LYS A 232 -18.52 16.31 7.31
N ILE A 233 -17.59 15.38 7.10
CA ILE A 233 -17.85 13.94 7.06
C ILE A 233 -18.38 13.44 8.41
N GLN A 234 -17.83 13.93 9.51
CA GLN A 234 -18.29 13.55 10.84
C GLN A 234 -19.69 14.09 11.13
N LYS A 235 -20.03 15.30 10.68
CA LYS A 235 -21.39 15.85 10.75
C LYS A 235 -22.38 15.06 9.87
N THR A 236 -21.98 14.65 8.67
CA THR A 236 -22.83 13.79 7.83
C THR A 236 -23.02 12.42 8.47
N ASN A 237 -21.96 11.81 9.00
CA ASN A 237 -22.04 10.52 9.69
C ASN A 237 -22.93 10.61 10.93
N THR A 238 -22.75 11.61 11.80
CA THR A 238 -23.63 11.79 12.97
C THR A 238 -25.08 12.02 12.58
N THR A 239 -25.34 12.72 11.47
CA THR A 239 -26.70 12.91 10.94
C THR A 239 -27.29 11.59 10.42
N LEU A 240 -26.52 10.82 9.67
CA LEU A 240 -26.91 9.51 9.16
C LEU A 240 -27.13 8.52 10.32
N SER A 241 -26.22 8.47 11.29
CA SER A 241 -26.35 7.69 12.52
C SER A 241 -27.61 8.07 13.29
N LYS A 242 -27.92 9.37 13.43
CA LYS A 242 -29.18 9.80 14.05
C LYS A 242 -30.41 9.35 13.27
N ARG A 243 -30.38 9.40 11.93
CA ARG A 243 -31.48 8.87 11.10
C ARG A 243 -31.63 7.35 11.23
N LEU A 244 -30.50 6.63 11.33
CA LEU A 244 -30.48 5.19 11.57
C LEU A 244 -31.00 4.84 12.98
N SER A 245 -30.67 5.65 13.99
CA SER A 245 -31.10 5.44 15.38
C SER A 245 -32.50 5.98 15.70
N GLN A 246 -33.04 6.88 14.88
CA GLN A 246 -34.40 7.41 15.01
C GLN A 246 -35.48 6.47 14.44
N ASN A 247 -35.11 5.26 14.02
CA ASN A 247 -36.08 4.21 13.80
C ASN A 247 -36.71 3.85 15.16
N PRO A 248 -38.03 4.05 15.36
CA PRO A 248 -38.62 4.02 16.69
C PRO A 248 -38.85 2.57 17.13
N ASN A 249 -37.84 1.95 17.71
CA ASN A 249 -37.98 0.85 18.68
C ASN A 249 -36.69 0.70 19.51
N PRO A 250 -36.54 1.47 20.62
CA PRO A 250 -35.33 1.46 21.44
C PRO A 250 -35.31 0.35 22.53
N SER A 251 -36.02 -0.77 22.33
CA SER A 251 -36.05 -1.89 23.29
C SER A 251 -35.64 -3.25 22.72
N SER A 252 -35.21 -3.31 21.46
CA SER A 252 -34.51 -4.48 20.90
C SER A 252 -33.06 -4.09 20.59
N SER A 253 -32.14 -5.05 20.75
CA SER A 253 -30.79 -5.06 20.17
C SER A 253 -30.79 -4.58 18.70
N PRO A 254 -29.65 -4.20 18.07
CA PRO A 254 -29.63 -3.85 16.64
C PRO A 254 -30.38 -4.94 15.86
N GLU A 255 -31.62 -4.64 15.48
CA GLU A 255 -32.52 -5.61 14.92
C GLU A 255 -32.12 -5.71 13.47
N VAL A 256 -31.07 -6.51 13.21
CA VAL A 256 -30.75 -6.99 11.88
C VAL A 256 -32.06 -7.54 11.37
N LEU A 257 -32.71 -6.83 10.43
CA LEU A 257 -33.97 -7.26 9.87
C LEU A 257 -33.69 -8.56 9.11
N LEU A 258 -33.88 -9.69 9.79
CA LEU A 258 -33.68 -11.03 9.28
C LEU A 258 -34.72 -11.29 8.19
N SER A 259 -34.41 -10.86 6.98
CA SER A 259 -35.24 -11.02 5.81
C SER A 259 -34.55 -11.93 4.81
N VAL A 260 -35.35 -12.62 4.01
CA VAL A 260 -34.85 -13.46 2.90
C VAL A 260 -33.92 -12.65 1.99
N LYS A 261 -34.22 -11.37 1.74
CA LYS A 261 -33.37 -10.49 0.91
C LYS A 261 -31.99 -10.24 1.52
N VAL A 262 -31.90 -10.08 2.84
CA VAL A 262 -30.62 -9.92 3.54
C VAL A 262 -29.81 -11.21 3.43
N PHE A 263 -30.44 -12.36 3.67
CA PHE A 263 -29.79 -13.65 3.51
C PHE A 263 -29.30 -13.88 2.08
N ASP A 264 -30.15 -13.62 1.08
CA ASP A 264 -29.83 -13.74 -0.34
C ASP A 264 -28.66 -12.82 -0.75
N SER A 265 -28.62 -11.59 -0.24
CA SER A 265 -27.52 -10.65 -0.49
C SER A 265 -26.19 -11.15 0.10
N VAL A 266 -26.21 -11.65 1.34
CA VAL A 266 -25.01 -12.20 1.99
C VAL A 266 -24.56 -13.51 1.32
N LEU A 267 -25.50 -14.34 0.90
CA LEU A 267 -25.23 -15.54 0.11
C LEU A 267 -24.58 -15.17 -1.23
N HIS A 268 -25.08 -14.15 -1.91
CA HIS A 268 -24.51 -13.66 -3.16
C HIS A 268 -23.07 -13.15 -2.97
N GLU A 269 -22.78 -12.39 -1.91
CA GLU A 269 -21.40 -11.97 -1.60
C GLU A 269 -20.49 -13.17 -1.25
N ALA A 270 -20.99 -14.16 -0.51
CA ALA A 270 -20.26 -15.39 -0.25
C ALA A 270 -19.95 -16.15 -1.55
N CYS A 271 -20.93 -16.29 -2.44
CA CYS A 271 -20.74 -16.89 -3.75
C CYS A 271 -19.71 -16.11 -4.57
N ARG A 272 -19.76 -14.77 -4.60
CA ARG A 272 -18.77 -13.94 -5.29
C ARG A 272 -17.35 -14.19 -4.78
N SER A 273 -17.16 -14.25 -3.46
CA SER A 273 -15.87 -14.57 -2.85
C SER A 273 -15.38 -15.97 -3.20
N ILE A 274 -16.28 -16.97 -3.22
CA ILE A 274 -15.98 -18.34 -3.67
C ILE A 274 -15.53 -18.36 -5.13
N HIS A 275 -16.22 -17.64 -6.02
CA HIS A 275 -15.86 -17.58 -7.43
C HIS A 275 -14.47 -16.96 -7.64
N ARG A 276 -14.18 -15.85 -6.96
CA ARG A 276 -12.86 -15.19 -7.01
C ARG A 276 -11.76 -16.12 -6.54
N PHE A 277 -11.96 -16.78 -5.41
CA PHE A 277 -11.00 -17.75 -4.88
C PHE A 277 -10.81 -18.94 -5.83
N THR A 278 -11.90 -19.50 -6.37
CA THR A 278 -11.85 -20.63 -7.32
C THR A 278 -11.07 -20.26 -8.58
N LYS A 279 -11.22 -19.02 -9.09
CA LYS A 279 -10.44 -18.52 -10.23
C LYS A 279 -8.94 -18.48 -9.90
N LEU A 280 -8.56 -18.01 -8.71
CA LEU A 280 -7.17 -18.02 -8.24
C LEU A 280 -6.64 -19.45 -8.10
N LEU A 281 -7.44 -20.36 -7.56
CA LEU A 281 -7.08 -21.76 -7.42
C LEU A 281 -6.80 -22.42 -8.78
N ILE A 282 -7.70 -22.27 -9.76
CA ILE A 282 -7.52 -22.81 -11.11
C ILE A 282 -6.24 -22.23 -11.76
N ASN A 283 -5.98 -20.93 -11.57
CA ASN A 283 -4.76 -20.31 -12.08
C ASN A 283 -3.49 -20.90 -11.46
N LEU A 284 -3.51 -21.23 -10.17
CA LEU A 284 -2.40 -21.90 -9.50
C LEU A 284 -2.24 -23.34 -9.99
N MET A 285 -3.34 -24.08 -10.17
CA MET A 285 -3.32 -25.44 -10.72
C MET A 285 -2.71 -25.47 -12.13
N ASN A 286 -3.10 -24.52 -12.99
CA ASN A 286 -2.51 -24.35 -14.32
C ASN A 286 -1.00 -24.07 -14.26
N LYS A 287 -0.56 -23.16 -13.38
CA LYS A 287 0.87 -22.87 -13.17
C LYS A 287 1.65 -24.07 -12.64
N ALA A 288 0.99 -24.92 -11.85
CA ALA A 288 1.54 -26.18 -11.36
C ALA A 288 1.43 -27.32 -12.39
N MET A 289 1.05 -27.03 -13.65
CA MET A 289 0.94 -28.00 -14.75
C MET A 289 -0.06 -29.14 -14.47
N TRP A 290 -1.12 -28.86 -13.71
CA TRP A 290 -2.20 -29.83 -13.51
C TRP A 290 -3.03 -29.99 -14.78
N ASP A 291 -3.41 -31.23 -15.08
CA ASP A 291 -4.44 -31.51 -16.06
C ASP A 291 -5.82 -31.22 -15.43
N LEU A 292 -6.43 -30.11 -15.85
CA LEU A 292 -7.72 -29.66 -15.32
C LEU A 292 -8.85 -30.65 -15.63
N ASP A 293 -8.79 -31.39 -16.75
CA ASP A 293 -9.84 -32.32 -17.13
C ASP A 293 -9.75 -33.59 -16.27
N LEU A 294 -8.55 -34.11 -16.03
CA LEU A 294 -8.32 -35.22 -15.09
C LEU A 294 -8.70 -34.82 -13.66
N ALA A 295 -8.31 -33.62 -13.22
CA ALA A 295 -8.63 -33.13 -11.87
C ALA A 295 -10.15 -32.95 -11.68
N ALA A 296 -10.85 -32.37 -12.66
CA ALA A 296 -12.30 -32.25 -12.63
C ALA A 296 -13.01 -33.61 -12.61
N ASN A 297 -12.51 -34.59 -13.36
CA ASN A 297 -13.02 -35.96 -13.34
C ASN A 297 -12.79 -36.68 -11.99
N SER A 298 -11.76 -36.28 -11.22
CA SER A 298 -11.56 -36.81 -9.86
C SER A 298 -12.60 -36.30 -8.86
N VAL A 299 -13.09 -35.06 -9.06
CA VAL A 299 -14.13 -34.46 -8.21
C VAL A 299 -15.50 -35.04 -8.57
N HIS A 300 -15.86 -34.98 -9.86
CA HIS A 300 -17.12 -35.49 -10.37
C HIS A 300 -16.85 -36.43 -11.55
N PRO A 301 -16.94 -37.75 -11.35
CA PRO A 301 -16.62 -38.71 -12.40
C PRO A 301 -17.69 -38.75 -13.50
N ASP A 302 -17.24 -39.00 -14.73
CA ASP A 302 -18.07 -39.23 -15.92
C ASP A 302 -19.09 -38.11 -16.19
N VAL A 303 -18.64 -36.84 -16.13
CA VAL A 303 -19.45 -35.68 -16.51
C VAL A 303 -19.23 -35.33 -17.97
N ASP A 304 -20.31 -35.35 -18.76
CA ASP A 304 -20.31 -34.85 -20.13
C ASP A 304 -20.49 -33.32 -20.13
N TYR A 305 -19.38 -32.57 -20.24
CA TYR A 305 -19.40 -31.12 -20.23
C TYR A 305 -19.89 -30.56 -21.58
N ALA A 306 -20.95 -29.75 -21.56
CA ALA A 306 -21.53 -29.14 -22.75
C ALA A 306 -20.62 -28.20 -23.55
N LYS A 307 -19.53 -27.68 -22.96
CA LYS A 307 -18.51 -26.86 -23.63
C LYS A 307 -17.13 -27.09 -23.02
N LYS A 308 -16.08 -26.88 -23.82
CA LYS A 308 -14.69 -26.82 -23.34
C LYS A 308 -14.56 -25.72 -22.27
N GLY A 309 -13.84 -26.02 -21.18
CA GLY A 309 -13.67 -25.10 -20.05
C GLY A 309 -14.82 -25.09 -19.02
N HIS A 310 -15.91 -25.84 -19.23
CA HIS A 310 -16.95 -26.02 -18.21
C HIS A 310 -16.49 -26.91 -17.03
N ASN A 311 -15.35 -27.60 -17.16
CA ASN A 311 -14.68 -28.28 -16.06
C ASN A 311 -14.44 -27.37 -14.84
N ARG A 312 -14.36 -26.04 -15.05
CA ARG A 312 -14.28 -25.03 -13.99
C ARG A 312 -15.43 -25.08 -12.98
N TYR A 313 -16.63 -25.50 -13.41
CA TYR A 313 -17.77 -25.66 -12.50
C TYR A 313 -17.56 -26.82 -11.52
N ALA A 314 -16.77 -27.84 -11.86
CA ALA A 314 -16.41 -28.90 -10.93
C ALA A 314 -15.48 -28.40 -9.83
N PHE A 315 -14.51 -27.53 -10.13
CA PHE A 315 -13.67 -26.90 -9.10
C PHE A 315 -14.49 -25.96 -8.21
N LEU A 316 -15.40 -25.18 -8.79
CA LEU A 316 -16.32 -24.34 -8.02
C LEU A 316 -17.19 -25.19 -7.07
N SER A 317 -17.74 -26.29 -7.60
CA SER A 317 -18.48 -27.28 -6.81
C SER A 317 -17.63 -27.87 -5.69
N TYR A 318 -16.39 -28.25 -5.96
CA TYR A 318 -15.46 -28.77 -4.95
C TYR A 318 -15.23 -27.77 -3.82
N VAL A 319 -14.95 -26.50 -4.14
CA VAL A 319 -14.75 -25.45 -3.14
C VAL A 319 -16.03 -25.27 -2.31
N CYS A 320 -17.21 -25.20 -2.95
CA CYS A 320 -18.49 -25.14 -2.23
C CYS A 320 -18.69 -26.36 -1.31
N LEU A 321 -18.45 -27.58 -1.81
CA LEU A 321 -18.62 -28.82 -1.05
C LEU A 321 -17.78 -28.81 0.22
N VAL A 322 -16.51 -28.40 0.13
CA VAL A 322 -15.62 -28.32 1.29
C VAL A 322 -16.04 -27.19 2.23
N MET A 323 -16.27 -25.98 1.71
CA MET A 323 -16.55 -24.82 2.56
C MET A 323 -17.90 -24.91 3.27
N PHE A 324 -18.94 -25.45 2.61
CA PHE A 324 -20.28 -25.65 3.19
C PHE A 324 -20.45 -26.98 3.94
N ARG A 325 -19.41 -27.84 4.00
CA ARG A 325 -19.46 -29.06 4.82
C ARG A 325 -19.74 -28.70 6.28
N ASP A 326 -20.68 -29.42 6.91
CA ASP A 326 -21.18 -29.21 8.28
C ASP A 326 -21.95 -27.89 8.49
N PHE A 327 -22.40 -27.20 7.43
CA PHE A 327 -23.11 -25.93 7.56
C PHE A 327 -24.39 -26.02 8.40
N SER A 328 -25.08 -27.17 8.40
CA SER A 328 -26.28 -27.39 9.25
C SER A 328 -25.98 -27.50 10.76
N SER A 329 -24.72 -27.51 11.17
CA SER A 329 -24.30 -27.64 12.57
C SER A 329 -23.93 -26.28 13.17
N GLU A 330 -24.31 -26.03 14.43
CA GLU A 330 -24.22 -24.71 15.13
C GLU A 330 -22.81 -24.09 15.16
N CYS A 331 -21.76 -24.90 14.98
CA CYS A 331 -20.37 -24.47 14.84
C CYS A 331 -19.61 -25.24 13.75
N PHE A 332 -20.22 -25.58 12.60
CA PHE A 332 -19.55 -26.38 11.54
C PHE A 332 -18.95 -27.72 12.03
N GLY A 333 -19.60 -28.34 13.03
CA GLY A 333 -19.13 -29.59 13.63
C GLY A 333 -17.86 -29.47 14.49
N LEU A 334 -17.45 -28.25 14.87
CA LEU A 334 -16.27 -27.98 15.71
C LEU A 334 -16.54 -28.20 17.22
N SER A 335 -17.28 -29.25 17.62
CA SER A 335 -17.65 -29.40 19.03
C SER A 335 -16.41 -29.56 19.91
N ARG A 336 -16.23 -28.63 20.85
CA ARG A 336 -15.37 -28.81 22.01
C ARG A 336 -15.98 -29.92 22.86
N ASN A 337 -15.17 -30.89 23.30
CA ASN A 337 -15.55 -31.82 24.37
C ASN A 337 -15.70 -31.03 25.69
N GLU A 338 -16.71 -30.17 25.78
CA GLU A 338 -17.05 -29.45 26.99
C GLU A 338 -18.35 -29.99 27.56
N ILE A 339 -18.19 -30.50 28.77
CA ILE A 339 -19.20 -31.09 29.63
C ILE A 339 -20.43 -30.19 29.65
N ALA A 340 -21.57 -30.75 29.24
CA ALA A 340 -22.86 -30.11 29.30
C ALA A 340 -23.17 -29.70 30.75
N CYS A 341 -23.04 -28.42 31.06
CA CYS A 341 -23.63 -27.83 32.26
C CYS A 341 -25.07 -27.44 31.94
N ASN A 342 -25.98 -28.20 32.54
CA ASN A 342 -27.43 -28.07 32.62
C ASN A 342 -28.06 -26.70 32.27
N GLY A 343 -29.05 -26.77 31.36
CA GLY A 343 -30.38 -26.19 31.55
C GLY A 343 -30.55 -24.68 31.43
N ASN A 344 -30.75 -24.17 30.20
CA ASN A 344 -31.83 -23.25 29.80
C ASN A 344 -31.70 -22.91 28.29
N GLY A 345 -31.97 -23.90 27.42
CA GLY A 345 -31.62 -23.83 25.99
C GLY A 345 -32.78 -23.44 25.07
N SER A 346 -32.82 -22.18 24.62
CA SER A 346 -33.51 -21.78 23.38
C SER A 346 -33.19 -20.33 22.99
N ASN A 347 -33.16 -19.39 23.95
CA ASN A 347 -32.98 -17.96 23.66
C ASN A 347 -31.53 -17.45 23.72
N ALA A 348 -30.60 -18.22 24.31
CA ALA A 348 -29.18 -17.86 24.35
C ALA A 348 -28.46 -18.10 23.00
N SER A 349 -28.91 -19.08 22.21
CA SER A 349 -28.29 -19.49 20.94
C SER A 349 -28.50 -18.46 19.81
N LYS A 350 -29.73 -17.98 19.60
CA LYS A 350 -30.05 -16.94 18.58
C LYS A 350 -29.32 -15.62 18.84
N ASN A 351 -29.34 -15.17 20.10
CA ASN A 351 -28.61 -13.97 20.52
C ASN A 351 -27.08 -14.16 20.38
N GLY A 352 -26.58 -15.38 20.56
CA GLY A 352 -25.18 -15.74 20.32
C GLY A 352 -24.78 -15.61 18.85
N SER A 353 -25.55 -16.18 17.93
CA SER A 353 -25.24 -16.15 16.49
C SER A 353 -25.32 -14.74 15.90
N LEU A 354 -26.35 -13.96 16.23
CA LEU A 354 -26.44 -12.56 15.80
C LEU A 354 -25.30 -11.71 16.36
N ARG A 355 -24.95 -11.93 17.63
CA ARG A 355 -23.82 -11.23 18.26
C ARG A 355 -22.49 -11.59 17.59
N GLN A 356 -22.25 -12.87 17.33
CA GLN A 356 -21.04 -13.34 16.62
C GLN A 356 -20.99 -12.78 15.19
N LEU A 357 -22.12 -12.69 14.50
CA LEU A 357 -22.21 -12.03 13.19
C LEU A 357 -21.79 -10.57 13.27
N VAL A 358 -22.37 -9.80 14.20
CA VAL A 358 -22.06 -8.37 14.35
C VAL A 358 -20.60 -8.16 14.74
N GLU A 359 -20.07 -8.95 15.68
CA GLU A 359 -18.65 -8.89 16.08
C GLU A 359 -17.73 -9.18 14.89
N HIS A 360 -18.07 -10.17 14.05
CA HIS A 360 -17.27 -10.54 12.88
C HIS A 360 -17.32 -9.50 11.76
N VAL A 361 -18.49 -8.90 11.50
CA VAL A 361 -18.66 -7.83 10.49
C VAL A 361 -17.82 -6.59 10.82
N LEU A 362 -17.58 -6.31 12.10
CA LEU A 362 -16.82 -5.15 12.55
C LEU A 362 -15.29 -5.33 12.47
N CYS A 363 -14.81 -6.53 12.15
CA CYS A 363 -13.39 -6.85 12.17
C CYS A 363 -12.85 -7.21 10.77
N ASN A 364 -11.60 -6.84 10.49
CA ASN A 364 -10.91 -7.39 9.34
C ASN A 364 -10.57 -8.86 9.61
N PRO A 365 -10.93 -9.82 8.73
CA PRO A 365 -10.73 -11.24 8.99
C PRO A 365 -9.25 -11.62 9.16
N MET A 366 -8.32 -10.93 8.50
CA MET A 366 -6.88 -11.10 8.71
C MET A 366 -6.42 -10.61 10.09
N GLU A 367 -7.05 -9.56 10.63
CA GLU A 367 -6.79 -9.09 11.99
C GLU A 367 -7.36 -10.06 13.04
N VAL A 368 -8.52 -10.68 12.77
CA VAL A 368 -9.12 -11.67 13.68
C VAL A 368 -8.19 -12.86 13.86
N LEU A 369 -7.62 -13.37 12.76
CA LEU A 369 -6.69 -14.51 12.80
C LEU A 369 -5.36 -14.20 13.51
N SER A 370 -4.89 -12.95 13.45
CA SER A 370 -3.62 -12.56 14.08
C SER A 370 -3.74 -12.17 15.56
N ARG A 371 -4.92 -11.76 16.03
CA ARG A 371 -5.13 -11.30 17.42
C ARG A 371 -5.56 -12.39 18.38
N ASN A 372 -6.35 -13.37 17.93
CA ASN A 372 -7.03 -14.32 18.81
C ASN A 372 -6.64 -15.77 18.51
N GLN A 373 -5.78 -16.35 19.36
CA GLN A 373 -5.24 -17.69 19.17
C GLN A 373 -6.26 -18.84 19.44
N ASP A 374 -7.46 -18.55 19.95
CA ASP A 374 -8.53 -19.54 20.16
C ASP A 374 -9.93 -18.97 19.87
N CYS A 375 -10.15 -18.46 18.66
CA CYS A 375 -11.49 -18.08 18.21
C CYS A 375 -12.12 -19.17 17.31
N ASP A 376 -13.45 -19.33 17.36
CA ASP A 376 -14.14 -20.35 16.55
C ASP A 376 -13.93 -20.14 15.04
N PHE A 377 -13.79 -18.88 14.61
CA PHE A 377 -13.48 -18.55 13.22
C PHE A 377 -12.09 -19.03 12.79
N LEU A 378 -11.07 -18.92 13.66
CA LEU A 378 -9.74 -19.44 13.39
C LEU A 378 -9.79 -20.97 13.21
N ARG A 379 -10.45 -21.68 14.13
CA ARG A 379 -10.62 -23.14 14.04
C ARG A 379 -11.39 -23.57 12.78
N PHE A 380 -12.41 -22.81 12.40
CA PHE A 380 -13.12 -23.00 11.13
C PHE A 380 -12.19 -22.81 9.94
N CYS A 381 -11.46 -21.69 9.88
CA CYS A 381 -10.51 -21.40 8.81
C CYS A 381 -9.44 -22.48 8.69
N GLU A 382 -8.84 -22.92 9.81
CA GLU A 382 -7.83 -23.99 9.82
C GLU A 382 -8.38 -25.32 9.32
N LYS A 383 -9.53 -25.77 9.84
CA LYS A 383 -10.19 -27.00 9.37
C LYS A 383 -10.48 -26.94 7.87
N LYS A 384 -11.05 -25.82 7.40
CA LYS A 384 -11.37 -25.65 5.97
C LYS A 384 -10.11 -25.55 5.10
N TYR A 385 -9.05 -24.91 5.58
CA TYR A 385 -7.79 -24.84 4.86
C TYR A 385 -7.19 -26.25 4.72
N GLN A 386 -7.18 -27.03 5.80
CA GLN A 386 -6.71 -28.42 5.77
C GLN A 386 -7.54 -29.30 4.82
N GLU A 387 -8.87 -29.14 4.79
CA GLU A 387 -9.72 -29.94 3.91
C GLU A 387 -9.62 -29.52 2.43
N LEU A 388 -9.48 -28.22 2.16
CA LEU A 388 -9.51 -27.67 0.80
C LEU A 388 -8.13 -27.66 0.15
N ILE A 389 -7.12 -27.19 0.89
CA ILE A 389 -5.83 -26.81 0.33
C ILE A 389 -4.80 -27.92 0.52
N TYR A 390 -4.76 -28.57 1.69
CA TYR A 390 -3.73 -29.59 1.99
C TYR A 390 -3.66 -30.78 1.01
N PRO A 391 -4.79 -31.33 0.51
CA PRO A 391 -4.75 -32.37 -0.52
C PRO A 391 -4.09 -31.90 -1.81
N MET A 392 -4.29 -30.62 -2.17
CA MET A 392 -3.67 -30.02 -3.36
C MET A 392 -2.22 -29.66 -3.10
N GLU A 393 -1.90 -29.08 -1.94
CA GLU A 393 -0.54 -28.76 -1.51
C GLU A 393 0.35 -29.99 -1.50
N SER A 394 -0.10 -31.12 -0.95
CA SER A 394 0.71 -32.35 -0.96
C SER A 394 1.00 -32.90 -2.37
N SER A 395 0.10 -32.70 -3.34
CA SER A 395 0.28 -33.10 -4.74
C SER A 395 1.03 -32.06 -5.60
N ILE A 396 0.90 -30.78 -5.26
CA ILE A 396 1.60 -29.66 -5.91
C ILE A 396 3.04 -29.61 -5.39
N PHE A 397 3.25 -29.67 -4.07
CA PHE A 397 4.54 -29.53 -3.41
C PHE A 397 5.46 -30.74 -3.53
N SER A 398 4.92 -31.95 -3.67
CA SER A 398 5.75 -33.14 -3.96
C SER A 398 6.42 -33.09 -5.34
N ASN A 399 5.86 -32.35 -6.30
CA ASN A 399 6.44 -32.13 -7.63
C ASN A 399 7.28 -30.84 -7.73
N LEU A 400 7.32 -30.03 -6.67
CA LEU A 400 7.85 -28.66 -6.68
C LEU A 400 9.30 -28.52 -6.22
N ASP A 401 9.88 -29.54 -5.59
CA ASP A 401 11.31 -29.60 -5.22
C ASP A 401 12.25 -29.44 -6.43
N ARG A 402 11.71 -29.41 -7.67
CA ARG A 402 12.44 -29.18 -8.92
C ARG A 402 12.29 -27.78 -9.53
N ASN A 403 11.42 -26.90 -9.02
CA ASN A 403 11.07 -25.64 -9.68
C ASN A 403 11.23 -24.41 -8.77
N GLU A 404 12.45 -23.85 -8.71
CA GLU A 404 12.81 -22.59 -8.01
C GLU A 404 11.91 -21.39 -8.35
N ILE A 405 11.29 -21.38 -9.53
CA ILE A 405 10.43 -20.29 -10.03
C ILE A 405 9.14 -20.16 -9.19
N VAL A 406 8.65 -21.25 -8.59
CA VAL A 406 7.43 -21.22 -7.77
C VAL A 406 7.70 -20.67 -6.37
N LEU A 407 8.93 -20.77 -5.85
CA LEU A 407 9.32 -20.14 -4.58
C LEU A 407 9.32 -18.60 -4.67
N ASN A 408 9.62 -18.02 -5.84
CA ASN A 408 9.47 -16.59 -6.12
C ASN A 408 7.99 -16.11 -6.14
N SER A 409 7.02 -17.03 -6.09
CA SER A 409 5.59 -16.74 -6.03
C SER A 409 5.03 -16.58 -4.61
N TRP A 410 5.87 -16.40 -3.59
CA TRP A 410 5.44 -16.21 -2.20
C TRP A 410 4.46 -15.02 -2.00
N ARG A 411 4.53 -14.00 -2.86
CA ARG A 411 3.51 -12.92 -2.95
C ARG A 411 2.15 -13.42 -3.47
N SER A 412 2.14 -14.42 -4.34
CA SER A 412 0.93 -15.10 -4.79
C SER A 412 0.33 -15.97 -3.68
N LEU A 413 1.17 -16.58 -2.83
CA LEU A 413 0.69 -17.35 -1.68
C LEU A 413 0.02 -16.45 -0.64
N SER A 414 0.57 -15.26 -0.37
CA SER A 414 -0.06 -14.30 0.55
C SER A 414 -1.40 -13.78 0.02
N VAL A 415 -1.47 -13.45 -1.28
CA VAL A 415 -2.72 -13.02 -1.93
C VAL A 415 -3.74 -14.15 -2.02
N PHE A 416 -3.28 -15.39 -2.27
CA PHE A 416 -4.10 -16.58 -2.29
C PHE A 416 -4.68 -16.88 -0.92
N TYR A 417 -3.83 -16.86 0.12
CA TYR A 417 -4.25 -17.05 1.50
C TYR A 417 -5.22 -15.95 1.95
N GLU A 418 -4.94 -14.69 1.63
CA GLU A 418 -5.87 -13.58 1.90
C GLU A 418 -7.22 -13.79 1.19
N SER A 419 -7.22 -14.22 -0.07
CA SER A 419 -8.45 -14.55 -0.78
C SER A 419 -9.19 -15.73 -0.16
N PHE A 420 -8.48 -16.74 0.34
CA PHE A 420 -9.06 -17.86 1.08
C PHE A 420 -9.72 -17.37 2.36
N VAL A 421 -9.02 -16.56 3.16
CA VAL A 421 -9.53 -16.02 4.43
C VAL A 421 -10.76 -15.13 4.18
N ASN A 422 -10.77 -14.32 3.14
CA ASN A 422 -11.93 -13.50 2.76
C ASN A 422 -13.14 -14.36 2.33
N MET A 423 -12.91 -15.44 1.59
CA MET A 423 -13.94 -16.42 1.26
C MET A 423 -14.48 -17.11 2.52
N ALA A 424 -13.60 -17.63 3.38
CA ALA A 424 -13.95 -18.27 4.64
C ALA A 424 -14.75 -17.32 5.55
N SER A 425 -14.32 -16.06 5.65
CA SER A 425 -15.04 -14.99 6.37
C SER A 425 -16.46 -14.79 5.84
N SER A 426 -16.62 -14.73 4.51
CA SER A 426 -17.94 -14.55 3.88
C SER A 426 -18.90 -15.70 4.19
N ILE A 427 -18.39 -16.94 4.19
CA ILE A 427 -19.17 -18.15 4.49
C ILE A 427 -19.46 -18.27 5.99
N TRP A 428 -18.52 -17.87 6.84
CA TRP A 428 -18.72 -17.80 8.28
C TRP A 428 -19.85 -16.81 8.63
N MET A 429 -19.85 -15.62 8.02
CA MET A 429 -20.93 -14.64 8.19
C MET A 429 -22.27 -15.19 7.73
N LEU A 430 -22.31 -15.83 6.55
CA LEU A 430 -23.52 -16.46 6.04
C LEU A 430 -24.08 -17.53 7.00
N HIS A 431 -23.21 -18.32 7.62
CA HIS A 431 -23.58 -19.33 8.62
C HIS A 431 -24.14 -18.70 9.90
N LYS A 432 -23.48 -17.69 10.47
CA LYS A 432 -23.99 -16.99 11.65
C LYS A 432 -25.32 -16.29 11.37
N LEU A 433 -25.47 -15.76 10.16
CA LEU A 433 -26.75 -15.25 9.70
C LEU A 433 -27.81 -16.36 9.59
N ALA A 434 -27.50 -17.53 9.01
CA ALA A 434 -28.42 -18.67 8.90
C ALA A 434 -28.99 -19.10 10.26
N PHE A 435 -28.14 -19.20 11.28
CA PHE A 435 -28.50 -19.58 12.65
C PHE A 435 -29.20 -18.48 13.45
N SER A 436 -29.25 -17.27 12.91
CA SER A 436 -29.98 -16.16 13.49
C SER A 436 -31.48 -16.18 13.14
N PHE A 437 -31.87 -16.88 12.06
CA PHE A 437 -33.28 -17.04 11.66
C PHE A 437 -34.06 -17.96 12.60
N ASP A 438 -35.38 -17.76 12.65
CA ASP A 438 -36.33 -18.63 13.33
C ASP A 438 -37.50 -18.99 12.39
N PRO A 439 -37.59 -20.24 11.89
CA PRO A 439 -36.65 -21.35 12.08
C PRO A 439 -35.28 -21.10 11.39
N VAL A 440 -34.25 -21.83 11.82
CA VAL A 440 -32.89 -21.77 11.23
C VAL A 440 -32.95 -22.09 9.74
N VAL A 441 -32.12 -21.40 8.94
CA VAL A 441 -32.04 -21.64 7.50
C VAL A 441 -31.45 -23.03 7.24
N GLU A 442 -32.17 -23.83 6.45
CA GLU A 442 -31.75 -25.17 6.05
C GLU A 442 -30.95 -25.09 4.74
N ILE A 443 -29.81 -25.78 4.67
CA ILE A 443 -29.04 -25.96 3.44
C ILE A 443 -29.44 -27.29 2.78
N PHE A 444 -29.52 -27.33 1.45
CA PHE A 444 -29.74 -28.56 0.69
C PHE A 444 -28.85 -28.63 -0.54
N GLN A 445 -28.57 -29.85 -0.99
CA GLN A 445 -27.84 -30.14 -2.22
C GLN A 445 -28.64 -31.15 -3.05
N VAL A 446 -28.44 -31.12 -4.36
CA VAL A 446 -29.12 -31.99 -5.31
C VAL A 446 -28.18 -33.11 -5.75
N GLU A 447 -28.68 -34.35 -5.68
CA GLU A 447 -27.94 -35.53 -6.09
C GLU A 447 -27.79 -35.64 -7.61
N ARG A 448 -26.70 -36.28 -8.04
CA ARG A 448 -26.44 -36.58 -9.45
C ARG A 448 -27.52 -37.49 -10.01
N GLY A 449 -27.99 -37.16 -11.22
CA GLY A 449 -28.98 -37.94 -11.96
C GLY A 449 -30.44 -37.57 -11.70
N VAL A 450 -30.72 -36.69 -10.72
CA VAL A 450 -32.06 -36.18 -10.42
C VAL A 450 -32.55 -35.30 -11.58
N GLU A 451 -33.85 -35.36 -11.88
CA GLU A 451 -34.47 -34.52 -12.90
C GLU A 451 -34.47 -33.05 -12.49
N PHE A 452 -34.13 -32.17 -13.43
CA PHE A 452 -34.08 -30.74 -13.18
C PHE A 452 -35.46 -30.17 -12.80
N SER A 453 -35.52 -29.42 -11.71
CA SER A 453 -36.71 -28.73 -11.25
C SER A 453 -36.46 -27.22 -11.13
N MET A 454 -37.11 -26.44 -11.99
CA MET A 454 -37.02 -24.97 -11.98
C MET A 454 -37.49 -24.32 -10.67
N VAL A 455 -38.14 -25.07 -9.77
CA VAL A 455 -38.56 -24.54 -8.47
C VAL A 455 -37.40 -24.54 -7.47
N TYR A 456 -36.56 -25.58 -7.49
CA TYR A 456 -35.50 -25.79 -6.50
C TYR A 456 -34.09 -25.56 -7.07
N MET A 457 -33.97 -25.45 -8.39
CA MET A 457 -32.69 -25.51 -9.09
C MET A 457 -32.56 -24.39 -10.13
N GLU A 458 -31.36 -23.83 -10.22
CA GLU A 458 -30.95 -22.90 -11.26
C GLU A 458 -29.84 -23.55 -12.11
N ASP A 459 -29.99 -23.54 -13.43
CA ASP A 459 -28.94 -24.01 -14.34
C ASP A 459 -27.86 -22.94 -14.49
N VAL A 460 -26.63 -23.23 -14.05
CA VAL A 460 -25.48 -22.31 -14.15
C VAL A 460 -25.11 -21.93 -15.58
N THR A 461 -25.53 -22.73 -16.56
CA THR A 461 -25.32 -22.43 -17.98
C THR A 461 -26.44 -21.56 -18.57
N ARG A 462 -27.54 -21.37 -17.82
CA ARG A 462 -28.78 -20.66 -18.22
C ARG A 462 -29.43 -21.20 -19.51
N ARG A 463 -29.14 -22.45 -19.89
CA ARG A 463 -29.62 -23.09 -21.13
C ARG A 463 -30.94 -23.81 -20.94
N ALA A 464 -31.22 -24.28 -19.72
CA ALA A 464 -32.46 -24.99 -19.39
C ALA A 464 -33.73 -24.19 -19.74
N MET A 465 -33.68 -22.86 -19.64
CA MET A 465 -34.81 -21.99 -19.99
C MET A 465 -35.12 -21.94 -21.50
N LEU A 466 -34.15 -22.29 -22.37
CA LEU A 466 -34.27 -22.15 -23.82
C LEU A 466 -34.89 -23.38 -24.50
N LEU A 467 -34.71 -24.58 -23.94
CA LEU A 467 -34.94 -25.81 -24.71
C LEU A 467 -36.32 -26.45 -24.56
N GLY A 468 -37.15 -26.07 -23.59
CA GLY A 468 -38.54 -26.58 -23.45
C GLY A 468 -38.70 -28.11 -23.43
N ARG A 469 -37.61 -28.88 -23.37
CA ARG A 469 -37.58 -30.34 -23.48
C ARG A 469 -37.26 -30.93 -22.13
N THR A 470 -38.27 -31.57 -21.58
CA THR A 470 -38.29 -32.35 -20.34
C THR A 470 -37.23 -33.46 -20.35
N ARG A 471 -36.52 -33.58 -19.21
CA ARG A 471 -35.52 -34.62 -18.81
C ARG A 471 -34.03 -34.25 -18.86
N ALA A 472 -33.68 -32.96 -18.75
CA ALA A 472 -32.32 -32.62 -18.33
C ALA A 472 -32.07 -33.18 -16.91
N LYS A 473 -30.92 -33.83 -16.71
CA LYS A 473 -30.53 -34.40 -15.42
C LYS A 473 -29.42 -33.59 -14.81
N VAL A 474 -29.40 -33.54 -13.49
CA VAL A 474 -28.33 -32.89 -12.73
C VAL A 474 -27.06 -33.73 -12.85
N GLY A 475 -25.97 -33.12 -13.33
CA GLY A 475 -24.64 -33.69 -13.26
C GLY A 475 -24.10 -33.61 -11.84
N PHE A 476 -24.09 -32.41 -11.27
CA PHE A 476 -23.69 -32.14 -9.90
C PHE A 476 -24.20 -30.77 -9.42
N THR A 477 -24.22 -30.59 -8.10
CA THR A 477 -24.50 -29.30 -7.46
C THR A 477 -23.25 -28.42 -7.50
N VAL A 478 -23.37 -27.21 -8.05
CA VAL A 478 -22.29 -26.21 -8.09
C VAL A 478 -22.31 -25.35 -6.82
N VAL A 479 -23.50 -24.85 -6.45
CA VAL A 479 -23.72 -24.10 -5.21
C VAL A 479 -24.95 -24.68 -4.50
N PRO A 480 -24.88 -24.96 -3.20
CA PRO A 480 -26.02 -25.47 -2.44
C PRO A 480 -27.20 -24.49 -2.47
N GLY A 481 -28.41 -25.03 -2.34
CA GLY A 481 -29.62 -24.25 -2.15
C GLY A 481 -29.93 -24.05 -0.67
N PHE A 482 -30.85 -23.13 -0.38
CA PHE A 482 -31.24 -22.81 0.99
C PHE A 482 -32.76 -22.72 1.13
N LYS A 483 -33.28 -23.11 2.30
CA LYS A 483 -34.69 -23.02 2.64
C LYS A 483 -34.86 -22.19 3.91
N ILE A 484 -35.60 -21.11 3.77
CA ILE A 484 -35.90 -20.14 4.84
C ILE A 484 -37.40 -20.21 5.09
N GLY A 485 -37.81 -21.03 6.05
CA GLY A 485 -39.22 -21.34 6.30
C GLY A 485 -39.89 -21.97 5.07
N ARG A 486 -40.69 -21.18 4.34
CA ARG A 486 -41.40 -21.61 3.11
C ARG A 486 -40.74 -21.13 1.83
N THR A 487 -39.75 -20.25 1.92
CA THR A 487 -39.06 -19.70 0.76
C THR A 487 -37.85 -20.54 0.44
N VAL A 488 -37.66 -20.84 -0.85
CA VAL A 488 -36.52 -21.60 -1.36
C VAL A 488 -35.64 -20.66 -2.17
N ILE A 489 -34.36 -20.63 -1.82
CA ILE A 489 -33.29 -20.11 -2.66
C ILE A 489 -32.72 -21.30 -3.43
N GLN A 490 -32.75 -21.20 -4.76
CA GLN A 490 -32.44 -22.31 -5.65
C GLN A 490 -30.98 -22.76 -5.50
N SER A 491 -30.75 -24.07 -5.60
CA SER A 491 -29.41 -24.63 -5.75
C SER A 491 -28.93 -24.44 -7.18
N GLN A 492 -27.72 -23.93 -7.35
CA GLN A 492 -27.11 -23.82 -8.66
C GLN A 492 -26.55 -25.19 -9.07
N VAL A 493 -27.01 -25.72 -10.20
CA VAL A 493 -26.66 -27.06 -10.68
C VAL A 493 -26.09 -27.00 -12.08
N TYR A 494 -25.19 -27.94 -12.37
CA TYR A 494 -24.71 -28.18 -13.73
C TYR A 494 -25.51 -29.33 -14.34
N LEU A 495 -26.08 -29.14 -15.53
CA LEU A 495 -26.92 -30.13 -16.19
C LEU A 495 -26.13 -30.98 -17.20
N THR A 496 -26.46 -32.28 -17.26
CA THR A 496 -25.91 -33.25 -18.21
C THR A 496 -27.01 -33.84 -19.07
N GLY A 497 -26.62 -34.44 -20.21
CA GLY A 497 -27.57 -35.01 -21.18
C GLY A 497 -28.14 -33.99 -22.17
N MET A 498 -27.65 -32.74 -22.16
CA MET A 498 -27.96 -31.71 -23.15
C MET A 498 -26.81 -31.62 -24.16
N LYS A 499 -26.69 -32.61 -25.07
CA LYS A 499 -25.67 -32.54 -26.12
C LYS A 499 -25.95 -31.36 -27.05
N CYS A 500 -24.96 -30.49 -27.25
CA CYS A 500 -24.97 -29.51 -28.33
C CYS A 500 -24.86 -30.27 -29.66
N THR A 501 -25.84 -30.14 -30.54
CA THR A 501 -25.52 -30.12 -31.97
C THR A 501 -25.02 -28.70 -32.23
N GLU A 502 -23.73 -28.56 -32.57
CA GLU A 502 -23.17 -27.30 -33.08
C GLU A 502 -23.92 -26.83 -34.32
#